data_AF-A0A7Y5EIU6-F1
#
_entry.id   AF-A0A7Y5EIU6-F1
#
_cell.length_a   1.000
_cell.length_b   1.000
_cell.length_c   1.000
_cell.angle_alpha   90.00
_cell.angle_beta   90.00
_cell.angle_gamma   90.00
#
_symmetry.space_group_name_H-M   'P 1'
#
loop_
_entity.id
_entity.type
_entity.pdbx_description
1 polymer ?
#
loop_
_entity_poly.entity_id
_entity_poly.type
_entity_poly.pdbx_seq_one_letter_code
_entity_poly.pdbx_strand_id
1 'polypeptide(L)'
;MQNIETLVNFLASANPDALQRMRQAFPEALTSLTPGKMLGAEVAPEAENTMLQALFKETLSTAKQTLEPLLFQVMRRTKSIRRVRLAGGVVSSALSAGLIAALAKGWTHEALIIAAITFLSSMLTLTAQYYEDSLGGNNSLNNTRITLNSLQRQLAEAEGHYQLSCALNDFVGLVDMVKSLSKLLVELQVIRNNYV
;
A
#
# COMPACT_ATOMS: atom_id res chain seq x y z
N MET A 1 7.32 22.45 -9.24
CA MET A 1 6.57 23.10 -8.14
C MET A 1 5.39 22.27 -7.62
N GLN A 2 4.72 21.42 -8.42
CA GLN A 2 3.66 20.49 -7.94
C GLN A 2 4.09 19.50 -6.83
N ASN A 3 5.38 19.14 -6.74
CA ASN A 3 5.83 18.07 -5.85
C ASN A 3 5.72 18.43 -4.36
N ILE A 4 6.08 19.67 -3.98
CA ILE A 4 6.03 20.13 -2.59
C ILE A 4 4.59 20.17 -2.10
N GLU A 5 3.68 20.64 -2.96
CA GLU A 5 2.25 20.64 -2.68
C GLU A 5 1.73 19.23 -2.38
N THR A 6 2.17 18.22 -3.15
CA THR A 6 1.82 16.82 -2.89
C THR A 6 2.30 16.35 -1.50
N LEU A 7 3.53 16.69 -1.09
CA LEU A 7 4.06 16.33 0.23
C LEU A 7 3.24 17.00 1.34
N VAL A 8 2.96 18.30 1.20
CA VAL A 8 2.18 19.07 2.17
C VAL A 8 0.74 18.57 2.26
N ASN A 9 0.09 18.28 1.13
CA ASN A 9 -1.26 17.73 1.08
C ASN A 9 -1.31 16.31 1.69
N PHE A 10 -0.28 15.49 1.42
CA PHE A 10 -0.16 14.17 2.02
C PHE A 10 -0.04 14.28 3.54
N LEU A 11 0.89 15.10 4.05
CA LEU A 11 1.07 15.36 5.48
C LEU A 11 -0.20 15.92 6.11
N ALA A 12 -0.88 16.88 5.48
CA ALA A 12 -2.14 17.42 5.99
C ALA A 12 -3.21 16.34 6.17
N SER A 13 -3.24 15.34 5.28
CA SER A 13 -4.20 14.24 5.35
C SER A 13 -3.80 13.11 6.30
N ALA A 14 -2.50 12.82 6.41
CA ALA A 14 -1.99 11.64 7.13
C ALA A 14 -1.51 11.97 8.55
N ASN A 15 -0.97 13.17 8.76
CA ASN A 15 -0.41 13.62 10.04
C ASN A 15 -0.47 15.17 10.14
N PRO A 16 -1.64 15.74 10.45
CA PRO A 16 -1.81 17.19 10.53
C PRO A 16 -0.95 17.83 11.63
N ASP A 17 -0.68 17.10 12.72
CA ASP A 17 0.14 17.58 13.84
C ASP A 17 1.60 17.79 13.43
N ALA A 18 2.14 16.89 12.58
CA ALA A 18 3.47 17.05 12.00
C ALA A 18 3.55 18.31 11.13
N LEU A 19 2.55 18.56 10.30
CA LEU A 19 2.49 19.77 9.47
C LEU A 19 2.40 21.03 10.34
N GLN A 20 1.65 20.99 11.44
CA GLN A 20 1.56 22.12 12.37
C GLN A 20 2.92 22.40 13.05
N ARG A 21 3.64 21.37 13.51
CA ARG A 21 5.00 21.51 14.06
C ARG A 21 5.96 22.13 13.04
N MET A 22 5.87 21.70 11.78
CA MET A 22 6.68 22.27 10.70
C MET A 22 6.38 23.76 10.45
N ARG A 23 5.10 24.16 10.47
CA ARG A 23 4.71 25.58 10.32
C ARG A 23 5.25 26.45 11.46
N GLN A 24 5.32 25.91 12.68
CA GLN A 24 5.92 26.61 13.82
C GLN A 24 7.44 26.71 13.71
N ALA A 25 8.10 25.68 13.19
CA ALA A 25 9.56 25.65 13.02
C ALA A 25 10.06 26.55 11.87
N PHE A 26 9.24 26.75 10.84
CA PHE A 26 9.59 27.55 9.65
C PHE A 26 8.53 28.63 9.36
N PRO A 27 8.43 29.67 10.21
CA PRO A 27 7.43 30.72 10.06
C PRO A 27 7.61 31.53 8.76
N GLU A 28 8.84 31.63 8.26
CA GLU A 28 9.17 32.34 7.02
C GLU A 28 8.64 31.61 5.76
N ALA A 29 8.35 30.32 5.86
CA ALA A 29 7.88 29.49 4.76
C ALA A 29 6.40 29.07 4.87
N LEU A 30 5.60 29.78 5.69
CA LEU A 30 4.18 29.47 5.94
C LEU A 30 3.33 29.38 4.67
N THR A 31 3.61 30.23 3.68
CA THR A 31 2.95 30.22 2.37
C THR A 31 3.16 28.88 1.65
N SER A 32 4.34 28.29 1.76
CA SER A 32 4.73 27.00 1.16
C SER A 32 4.20 25.79 1.93
N LEU A 33 3.94 25.94 3.23
CA LEU A 33 3.44 24.89 4.14
C LEU A 33 1.90 24.89 4.28
N THR A 34 1.20 25.68 3.47
CA THR A 34 -0.27 25.71 3.42
C THR A 34 -0.78 24.83 2.26
N PRO A 35 -1.65 23.84 2.53
CA PRO A 35 -2.26 23.00 1.48
C PRO A 35 -2.89 23.83 0.37
N GLY A 36 -2.64 23.44 -0.88
CA GLY A 36 -3.24 24.08 -2.06
C GLY A 36 -2.70 25.45 -2.45
N LYS A 37 -1.60 25.94 -1.84
CA LYS A 37 -0.93 27.18 -2.27
C LYS A 37 0.35 26.87 -3.06
N MET A 38 0.53 27.56 -4.19
CA MET A 38 1.78 27.53 -4.95
C MET A 38 2.84 28.40 -4.28
N LEU A 39 4.08 27.92 -4.25
CA LEU A 39 5.26 28.71 -3.88
C LEU A 39 5.40 29.90 -4.85
N GLY A 40 5.50 31.11 -4.29
CA GLY A 40 5.78 32.34 -5.05
C GLY A 40 6.40 33.46 -4.20
N ALA A 41 6.77 33.19 -2.95
CA ALA A 41 7.52 34.13 -2.12
C ALA A 41 9.00 33.77 -2.20
N GLU A 42 9.85 34.75 -2.50
CA GLU A 42 11.30 34.63 -2.46
C GLU A 42 11.74 34.26 -1.03
N VAL A 43 11.98 32.98 -0.78
CA VAL A 43 12.62 32.50 0.45
C VAL A 43 14.13 32.49 0.20
N ALA A 44 14.92 32.88 1.19
CA ALA A 44 16.36 32.77 1.10
C ALA A 44 16.77 31.31 0.80
N PRO A 45 17.66 31.05 -0.17
CA PRO A 45 17.92 29.69 -0.68
C PRO A 45 18.43 28.71 0.39
N GLU A 46 19.06 29.20 1.46
CA GLU A 46 19.51 28.37 2.59
C GLU A 46 18.36 27.95 3.52
N ALA A 47 17.41 28.84 3.78
CA ALA A 47 16.20 28.56 4.56
C ALA A 47 15.24 27.63 3.79
N GLU A 48 15.21 27.74 2.47
CA GLU A 48 14.43 26.84 1.61
C GLU A 48 14.97 25.40 1.66
N ASN A 49 16.28 25.21 1.58
CA ASN A 49 16.90 23.88 1.62
C ASN A 49 16.68 23.16 2.96
N THR A 50 16.82 23.87 4.08
CA THR A 50 16.59 23.29 5.42
C THR A 50 15.12 22.93 5.66
N MET A 51 14.20 23.77 5.20
CA MET A 51 12.76 23.46 5.20
C MET A 51 12.46 22.23 4.34
N LEU A 52 13.00 22.14 3.12
CA LEU A 52 12.75 21.00 2.23
C LEU A 52 13.31 19.69 2.80
N GLN A 53 14.47 19.73 3.47
CA GLN A 53 15.01 18.57 4.19
C GLN A 53 14.06 18.10 5.31
N ALA A 54 13.57 19.05 6.13
CA ALA A 54 12.62 18.74 7.20
C ALA A 54 11.32 18.17 6.63
N LEU A 55 10.80 18.76 5.54
CA LEU A 55 9.60 18.30 4.85
C LEU A 55 9.78 16.88 4.31
N PHE A 56 10.89 16.62 3.64
CA PHE A 56 11.20 15.31 3.09
C PHE A 56 11.26 14.26 4.20
N LYS A 57 11.99 14.54 5.29
CA LYS A 57 12.16 13.60 6.41
C LYS A 57 10.84 13.27 7.09
N GLU A 58 10.04 14.29 7.42
CA GLU A 58 8.76 14.10 8.11
C GLU A 58 7.76 13.38 7.21
N THR A 59 7.75 13.70 5.92
CA THR A 59 6.89 13.04 4.94
C THR A 59 7.28 11.59 4.74
N LEU A 60 8.59 11.29 4.64
CA LEU A 60 9.08 9.92 4.50
C LEU A 60 8.72 9.06 5.73
N SER A 61 8.87 9.62 6.94
CA SER A 61 8.47 8.95 8.18
C SER A 61 6.97 8.65 8.20
N THR A 62 6.14 9.64 7.85
CA THR A 62 4.68 9.50 7.79
C THR A 62 4.25 8.50 6.71
N ALA A 63 4.92 8.49 5.56
CA ALA A 63 4.65 7.54 4.49
C ALA A 63 4.91 6.10 4.94
N LYS A 64 6.02 5.84 5.64
CA LYS A 64 6.33 4.53 6.23
C LYS A 64 5.27 4.10 7.25
N GLN A 65 4.89 4.99 8.16
CA GLN A 65 3.86 4.74 9.17
C GLN A 65 2.49 4.44 8.54
N THR A 66 2.19 5.04 7.38
CA THR A 66 0.97 4.77 6.62
C THR A 66 1.03 3.44 5.87
N LEU A 67 2.22 3.07 5.38
CA LEU A 67 2.41 1.87 4.56
C LEU A 67 2.32 0.57 5.37
N GLU A 68 2.91 0.54 6.56
CA GLU A 68 2.96 -0.64 7.43
C GLU A 68 1.58 -1.26 7.75
N PRO A 69 0.56 -0.49 8.21
CA PRO A 69 -0.77 -1.05 8.47
C PRO A 69 -1.45 -1.54 7.19
N LEU A 70 -1.24 -0.89 6.04
CA LEU A 70 -1.78 -1.34 4.75
C LEU A 70 -1.17 -2.70 4.35
N LEU A 71 0.15 -2.84 4.46
CA LEU A 71 0.84 -4.10 4.23
C LEU A 71 0.32 -5.21 5.15
N PHE A 72 0.15 -4.92 6.44
CA PHE A 72 -0.37 -5.87 7.41
C PHE A 72 -1.79 -6.34 7.06
N GLN A 73 -2.68 -5.41 6.70
CA GLN A 73 -4.05 -5.72 6.28
C GLN A 73 -4.09 -6.59 5.03
N VAL A 74 -3.32 -6.24 3.99
CA VAL A 74 -3.24 -7.01 2.75
C VAL A 74 -2.69 -8.41 3.04
N MET A 75 -1.61 -8.53 3.80
CA MET A 75 -1.04 -9.83 4.19
C MET A 75 -2.03 -10.69 4.98
N ARG A 76 -2.79 -10.10 5.90
CA ARG A 76 -3.81 -10.82 6.68
C ARG A 76 -4.92 -11.35 5.77
N ARG A 77 -5.43 -10.54 4.84
CA ARG A 77 -6.45 -10.95 3.85
C ARG A 77 -5.92 -12.06 2.95
N THR A 78 -4.70 -11.94 2.41
CA THR A 78 -4.08 -12.99 1.59
C THR A 78 -3.91 -14.31 2.35
N LYS A 79 -3.46 -14.26 3.62
CA LYS A 79 -3.35 -15.47 4.45
C LYS A 79 -4.71 -16.14 4.67
N SER A 80 -5.77 -15.36 4.89
CA SER A 80 -7.12 -15.90 5.07
C SER A 80 -7.61 -16.61 3.81
N ILE A 81 -7.45 -15.99 2.64
CA ILE A 81 -7.85 -16.56 1.34
C ILE A 81 -7.09 -17.86 1.06
N ARG A 82 -5.78 -17.89 1.31
CA ARG A 82 -4.98 -19.12 1.15
C ARG A 82 -5.45 -20.25 2.06
N ARG A 83 -5.86 -19.96 3.29
CA ARG A 83 -6.42 -20.98 4.21
C ARG A 83 -7.75 -21.52 3.67
N VAL A 84 -8.62 -20.66 3.16
CA VAL A 84 -9.89 -21.07 2.53
C VAL A 84 -9.60 -21.97 1.33
N ARG A 85 -8.62 -21.62 0.50
CA ARG A 85 -8.21 -22.43 -0.65
C ARG A 85 -7.67 -23.80 -0.26
N LEU A 86 -6.82 -23.86 0.77
CA LEU A 86 -6.30 -25.13 1.30
C LEU A 86 -7.43 -25.99 1.87
N ALA A 87 -8.35 -25.42 2.64
CA ALA A 87 -9.51 -26.13 3.17
C ALA A 87 -10.41 -26.64 2.03
N GLY A 88 -10.72 -25.80 1.04
CA GLY A 88 -11.52 -26.16 -0.13
C GLY A 88 -10.87 -27.28 -0.96
N GLY A 89 -9.55 -27.25 -1.12
CA GLY A 89 -8.77 -28.30 -1.79
C GLY A 89 -8.86 -29.65 -1.05
N VAL A 90 -8.62 -29.65 0.28
CA VAL A 90 -8.72 -30.87 1.11
C VAL A 90 -10.14 -31.44 1.08
N VAL A 91 -11.15 -30.58 1.23
CA VAL A 91 -12.57 -30.97 1.18
C VAL A 91 -12.91 -31.54 -0.20
N SER A 92 -12.51 -30.88 -1.28
CA SER A 92 -12.77 -31.35 -2.65
C SER A 92 -12.12 -32.71 -2.91
N SER A 93 -10.87 -32.93 -2.49
CA SER A 93 -10.21 -34.24 -2.63
C SER A 93 -10.89 -35.34 -1.83
N ALA A 94 -11.28 -35.05 -0.58
CA ALA A 94 -11.99 -36.00 0.28
C ALA A 94 -13.38 -36.35 -0.26
N LEU A 95 -14.13 -35.36 -0.72
CA LEU A 95 -15.45 -35.55 -1.30
C LEU A 95 -15.38 -36.27 -2.65
N SER A 96 -14.35 -36.02 -3.46
CA SER A 96 -14.16 -36.75 -4.72
C SER A 96 -13.96 -38.25 -4.47
N ALA A 97 -13.14 -38.61 -3.48
CA ALA A 97 -12.97 -40.02 -3.08
C ALA A 97 -14.26 -40.61 -2.50
N GLY A 98 -14.98 -39.84 -1.67
CA GLY A 98 -16.27 -40.24 -1.10
C GLY A 98 -17.36 -40.44 -2.16
N LEU A 99 -17.39 -39.59 -3.19
CA LEU A 99 -18.34 -39.69 -4.30
C LEU A 99 -18.12 -40.98 -5.09
N ILE A 100 -16.86 -41.31 -5.42
CA ILE A 100 -16.51 -42.55 -6.12
C ILE A 100 -16.93 -43.77 -5.28
N ALA A 101 -16.68 -43.76 -3.97
CA ALA A 101 -17.08 -44.83 -3.08
C ALA A 101 -18.60 -44.99 -2.95
N ALA A 102 -19.34 -43.88 -2.86
CA ALA A 102 -20.81 -43.88 -2.81
C ALA A 102 -21.43 -44.42 -4.10
N LEU A 103 -20.90 -43.99 -5.25
CA LEU A 103 -21.31 -44.50 -6.57
C LEU A 103 -21.02 -46.00 -6.71
N ALA A 104 -19.85 -46.47 -6.27
CA ALA A 104 -19.48 -47.89 -6.31
C ALA A 104 -20.40 -48.78 -5.45
N LYS A 105 -21.00 -48.24 -4.39
CA LYS A 105 -21.96 -48.93 -3.52
C LYS A 105 -23.43 -48.75 -3.92
N GLY A 106 -23.71 -47.96 -4.96
CA GLY A 106 -25.09 -47.67 -5.40
C GLY A 106 -25.86 -46.72 -4.47
N TRP A 107 -25.18 -45.98 -3.61
CA TRP A 107 -25.75 -45.03 -2.65
C TRP A 107 -26.04 -43.68 -3.32
N THR A 108 -27.13 -43.64 -4.08
CA THR A 108 -27.46 -42.51 -4.96
C THR A 108 -27.82 -41.23 -4.20
N HIS A 109 -28.42 -41.34 -3.02
CA HIS A 109 -28.83 -40.18 -2.23
C HIS A 109 -27.61 -39.48 -1.61
N GLU A 110 -26.69 -40.26 -1.06
CA GLU A 110 -25.43 -39.84 -0.47
C GLU A 110 -24.51 -39.22 -1.55
N ALA A 111 -24.46 -39.83 -2.74
CA ALA A 111 -23.72 -39.28 -3.88
C ALA A 111 -24.21 -37.88 -4.27
N LEU A 112 -25.53 -37.63 -4.21
CA LEU A 112 -26.13 -36.33 -4.53
C LEU A 112 -25.75 -35.27 -3.48
N ILE A 113 -25.78 -35.63 -2.19
CA ILE A 113 -25.33 -34.75 -1.10
C ILE A 113 -23.85 -34.39 -1.27
N ILE A 114 -22.99 -35.38 -1.54
CA ILE A 114 -21.56 -35.17 -1.76
C ILE A 114 -21.31 -34.27 -2.97
N ALA A 115 -22.05 -34.46 -4.07
CA ALA A 115 -21.97 -33.62 -5.26
C ALA A 115 -22.36 -32.17 -4.98
N ALA A 116 -23.43 -31.93 -4.21
CA ALA A 116 -23.86 -30.58 -3.83
C ALA A 116 -22.80 -29.86 -2.97
N ILE A 117 -22.20 -30.55 -2.00
CA ILE A 117 -21.12 -29.98 -1.17
C ILE A 117 -19.88 -29.70 -2.02
N THR A 118 -19.54 -30.60 -2.96
CA THR A 118 -18.40 -30.43 -3.88
C THR A 118 -18.60 -29.21 -4.78
N PHE A 119 -19.82 -28.99 -5.27
CA PHE A 119 -20.18 -27.82 -6.06
C PHE A 119 -20.02 -26.52 -5.26
N LEU A 120 -20.55 -26.46 -4.04
CA LEU A 120 -20.39 -25.30 -3.14
C LEU A 120 -18.92 -25.02 -2.83
N SER A 121 -18.14 -26.05 -2.54
CA SER A 121 -16.69 -25.93 -2.30
C SER A 121 -15.96 -25.37 -3.52
N SER A 122 -16.32 -25.83 -4.72
CA SER A 122 -15.73 -25.36 -5.97
C SER A 122 -16.06 -23.89 -6.23
N MET A 123 -17.30 -23.46 -5.96
CA MET A 123 -17.73 -22.07 -6.08
C MET A 123 -17.01 -21.13 -5.09
N LEU A 124 -16.83 -21.57 -3.84
CA LEU A 124 -16.04 -20.85 -2.84
C LEU A 124 -14.56 -20.76 -3.23
N THR A 125 -14.00 -21.82 -3.82
CA THR A 125 -12.62 -21.81 -4.30
C THR A 125 -12.44 -20.88 -5.49
N LEU A 126 -13.40 -20.85 -6.42
CA LEU A 126 -13.38 -19.99 -7.59
C LEU A 126 -13.47 -18.50 -7.20
N THR A 127 -14.36 -18.16 -6.26
CA THR A 127 -14.46 -16.79 -5.73
C THR A 127 -13.19 -16.37 -4.98
N ALA A 128 -12.62 -17.24 -4.15
CA ALA A 128 -11.33 -17.01 -3.51
C ALA A 128 -10.22 -16.73 -4.53
N GLN A 129 -10.18 -17.51 -5.62
CA GLN A 129 -9.23 -17.33 -6.71
C GLN A 129 -9.44 -16.02 -7.46
N TYR A 130 -10.69 -15.63 -7.72
CA TYR A 130 -11.01 -14.35 -8.36
C TYR A 130 -10.48 -13.13 -7.58
N TYR A 131 -10.51 -13.16 -6.24
CA TYR A 131 -9.94 -12.10 -5.40
C TYR A 131 -8.40 -12.15 -5.30
N GLU A 132 -7.77 -13.31 -5.51
CA GLU A 132 -6.32 -13.50 -5.45
C GLU A 132 -5.63 -13.19 -6.79
N ASP A 133 -6.20 -13.66 -7.91
CA ASP A 133 -5.63 -13.54 -9.26
C ASP A 133 -6.05 -12.25 -9.99
N SER A 134 -5.29 -11.89 -11.03
CA SER A 134 -5.46 -10.65 -11.81
C SER A 134 -6.75 -10.55 -12.63
N LEU A 135 -7.68 -11.51 -12.50
CA LEU A 135 -9.03 -11.40 -13.07
C LEU A 135 -9.83 -10.24 -12.47
N GLY A 136 -9.46 -9.77 -11.27
CA GLY A 136 -9.92 -8.50 -10.67
C GLY A 136 -9.17 -7.24 -11.13
N GLY A 137 -8.22 -7.37 -12.07
CA GLY A 137 -7.41 -6.27 -12.59
C GLY A 137 -6.43 -5.67 -11.57
N ASN A 138 -6.23 -4.34 -11.66
CA ASN A 138 -5.29 -3.58 -10.83
C ASN A 138 -5.60 -3.65 -9.32
N ASN A 139 -6.83 -4.01 -8.94
CA ASN A 139 -7.29 -4.09 -7.55
C ASN A 139 -7.16 -5.50 -6.95
N SER A 140 -6.54 -6.47 -7.64
CA SER A 140 -6.27 -7.77 -7.04
C SER A 140 -5.38 -7.64 -5.80
N LEU A 141 -5.62 -8.48 -4.79
CA LEU A 141 -4.85 -8.45 -3.55
C LEU A 141 -3.37 -8.75 -3.79
N ASN A 142 -3.08 -9.63 -4.76
CA ASN A 142 -1.71 -9.95 -5.11
C ASN A 142 -1.00 -8.77 -5.78
N ASN A 143 -1.67 -8.09 -6.73
CA ASN A 143 -1.09 -6.89 -7.34
C ASN A 143 -0.88 -5.78 -6.32
N THR A 144 -1.87 -5.51 -5.46
CA THR A 144 -1.73 -4.52 -4.39
C THR A 144 -0.55 -4.86 -3.48
N ARG A 145 -0.37 -6.14 -3.12
CA ARG A 145 0.77 -6.58 -2.32
C ARG A 145 2.11 -6.33 -3.02
N ILE A 146 2.20 -6.64 -4.31
CA ILE A 146 3.42 -6.39 -5.11
C ILE A 146 3.71 -4.89 -5.15
N THR A 147 2.69 -4.06 -5.40
CA THR A 147 2.82 -2.60 -5.41
C THR A 147 3.25 -2.05 -4.05
N LEU A 148 2.63 -2.49 -2.95
CA LEU A 148 3.00 -2.04 -1.61
C LEU A 148 4.44 -2.45 -1.23
N ASN A 149 4.88 -3.65 -1.61
CA ASN A 149 6.27 -4.08 -1.42
C ASN A 149 7.25 -3.25 -2.26
N SER A 150 6.86 -2.93 -3.50
CA SER A 150 7.64 -2.04 -4.38
C SER A 150 7.77 -0.64 -3.78
N LEU A 151 6.67 -0.08 -3.27
CA LEU A 151 6.66 1.21 -2.56
C LEU A 151 7.52 1.17 -1.30
N GLN A 152 7.47 0.08 -0.52
CA GLN A 152 8.34 -0.09 0.65
C GLN A 152 9.82 -0.03 0.26
N ARG A 153 10.18 -0.73 -0.82
CA ARG A 153 11.56 -0.74 -1.34
C ARG A 153 11.98 0.64 -1.82
N GLN A 154 11.15 1.30 -2.61
CA GLN A 154 11.44 2.64 -3.14
C GLN A 154 11.53 3.70 -2.02
N LEU A 155 10.72 3.60 -0.96
CA LEU A 155 10.85 4.46 0.21
C LEU A 155 12.15 4.21 0.99
N ALA A 156 12.59 2.95 1.10
CA ALA A 156 13.86 2.61 1.73
C ALA A 156 15.06 3.09 0.87
N GLU A 157 14.97 2.97 -0.45
CA GLU A 157 15.97 3.54 -1.39
C GLU A 157 16.03 5.07 -1.24
N ALA A 158 14.89 5.75 -1.22
CA ALA A 158 14.81 7.20 -1.03
C ALA A 158 15.39 7.66 0.31
N GLU A 159 15.15 6.91 1.40
CA GLU A 159 15.75 7.16 2.70
C GLU A 159 17.27 6.98 2.68
N GLY A 160 17.76 5.90 2.05
CA GLY A 160 19.19 5.65 1.91
C GLY A 160 19.90 6.75 1.14
N HIS A 161 19.31 7.20 0.02
CA HIS A 161 19.81 8.35 -0.74
C HIS A 161 19.83 9.63 0.09
N TYR A 162 18.77 9.90 0.86
CA TYR A 162 18.71 11.07 1.73
C TYR A 162 19.78 11.03 2.83
N GLN A 163 19.95 9.90 3.51
CA GLN A 163 20.98 9.74 4.55
C GLN A 163 22.39 9.91 3.97
N LEU A 164 22.65 9.41 2.76
CA LEU A 164 23.91 9.58 2.07
C LEU A 164 24.17 11.04 1.70
N SER A 165 23.16 11.76 1.19
CA SER A 165 23.25 13.21 0.94
C SER A 165 23.51 14.00 2.21
N CYS A 166 22.86 13.67 3.33
CA CYS A 166 23.15 14.30 4.63
C CYS A 166 24.59 14.04 5.10
N ALA A 167 25.11 12.82 4.89
CA ALA A 167 26.47 12.47 5.29
C ALA A 167 27.53 13.19 4.43
N LEU A 168 27.26 13.39 3.15
CA LEU A 168 28.16 14.08 2.22
C LEU A 168 27.98 15.61 2.20
N ASN A 169 26.96 16.12 2.92
CA ASN A 169 26.53 17.51 2.86
C ASN A 169 26.25 18.00 1.42
N ASP A 170 25.85 17.08 0.53
CA ASP A 170 25.54 17.34 -0.87
C ASP A 170 24.03 17.22 -1.10
N PHE A 171 23.40 18.38 -1.24
CA PHE A 171 21.96 18.52 -1.42
C PHE A 171 21.57 18.98 -2.82
N VAL A 172 22.49 18.93 -3.80
CA VAL A 172 22.23 19.34 -5.19
C VAL A 172 21.05 18.56 -5.79
N GLY A 173 20.85 17.30 -5.38
CA GLY A 173 19.75 16.44 -5.82
C GLY A 173 18.47 16.47 -4.98
N LEU A 174 18.34 17.37 -3.99
CA LEU A 174 17.23 17.30 -3.02
C LEU A 174 15.85 17.52 -3.69
N VAL A 175 15.78 18.37 -4.70
CA VAL A 175 14.55 18.59 -5.49
C VAL A 175 14.13 17.31 -6.22
N ASP A 176 15.08 16.54 -6.73
CA ASP A 176 14.82 15.26 -7.39
C ASP A 176 14.37 14.20 -6.38
N MET A 177 14.93 14.20 -5.18
CA MET A 177 14.46 13.33 -4.09
C MET A 177 13.01 13.67 -3.71
N VAL A 178 12.67 14.95 -3.57
CA VAL A 178 11.30 15.41 -3.30
C VAL A 178 10.34 15.01 -4.43
N LYS A 179 10.77 15.09 -5.69
CA LYS A 179 10.00 14.65 -6.86
C LYS A 179 9.80 13.13 -6.90
N SER A 180 10.83 12.37 -6.51
CA SER A 180 10.71 10.92 -6.39
C SER A 180 9.70 10.56 -5.30
N LEU A 181 9.84 11.18 -4.12
CA LEU A 181 8.93 10.96 -3.00
C LEU A 181 7.49 11.37 -3.34
N SER A 182 7.26 12.51 -3.99
CA SER A 182 5.91 12.94 -4.38
C SER A 182 5.21 11.90 -5.27
N LYS A 183 5.93 11.29 -6.20
CA LYS A 183 5.40 10.21 -7.04
C LYS A 183 4.97 8.99 -6.21
N LEU A 184 5.81 8.57 -5.26
CA LEU A 184 5.49 7.46 -4.36
C LEU A 184 4.26 7.74 -3.50
N LEU A 185 4.11 8.98 -3.03
CA LEU A 185 2.98 9.39 -2.20
C LEU A 185 1.65 9.36 -2.95
N VAL A 186 1.64 9.77 -4.23
CA VAL A 186 0.43 9.69 -5.06
C VAL A 186 -0.03 8.24 -5.17
N GLU A 187 0.89 7.32 -5.46
CA GLU A 187 0.57 5.87 -5.54
C GLU A 187 0.08 5.33 -4.18
N LEU A 188 0.75 5.69 -3.08
CA LEU A 188 0.35 5.29 -1.73
C LEU A 188 -1.04 5.81 -1.36
N GLN A 189 -1.37 7.04 -1.74
CA GLN A 189 -2.65 7.68 -1.43
C GLN A 189 -3.80 7.07 -2.23
N VAL A 190 -3.58 6.69 -3.49
CA VAL A 190 -4.55 5.92 -4.28
C VAL A 190 -4.84 4.58 -3.61
N ILE A 191 -3.80 3.87 -3.15
CA ILE A 191 -4.00 2.59 -2.45
C ILE A 191 -4.73 2.83 -1.13
N ARG A 192 -4.34 3.83 -0.33
CA ARG A 192 -5.00 4.15 0.93
C ARG A 192 -6.51 4.37 0.74
N ASN A 193 -6.91 5.16 -0.26
CA ASN A 193 -8.31 5.48 -0.52
C ASN A 193 -9.14 4.27 -0.97
N ASN A 194 -8.52 3.20 -1.48
CA ASN A 194 -9.21 1.97 -1.86
C ASN A 194 -9.39 0.99 -0.68
N TYR A 195 -8.69 1.22 0.44
CA TYR A 195 -8.63 0.29 1.57
C TYR A 195 -9.13 0.87 2.90
N VAL A 196 -9.28 2.19 2.99
CA VAL A 196 -9.97 2.92 4.08
C VAL A 196 -11.43 3.10 3.71
#